data_AF-A0A8S3EUQ8-F1
#
_entry.id   AF-A0A8S3EUQ8-F1
#
_cell.length_a   1.000
_cell.length_b   1.000
_cell.length_c   1.000
_cell.angle_alpha   90.00
_cell.angle_beta   90.00
_cell.angle_gamma   90.00
#
_symmetry.space_group_name_H-M   'P 1'
#
loop_
_entity.id
_entity.type
_entity.pdbx_description
1 polymer ?
#
loop_
_entity_poly.entity_id
_entity_poly.type
_entity_poly.pdbx_seq_one_letter_code
_entity_poly.pdbx_strand_id
1 'polypeptide(L)'
;MQLFMLWKCIFGPKLHQTYPFAVPPPATRADRQPDHIYVKNIVEMVSDKVLFMLRMFIEILRTVWPLYLLYSYYRGTLTFANSVSFVRVTSFFIIVPIYFMILRGIGRFVNPVYTKFINDFSEITYDSTKEARQKFLTKYDFSLSHWKPDYTIESYSLRKLPSISTTKTDLIKQTEVTLIERVLHYPFLLLGYVCVNVFGRRLMFPGSLEILRLMLHRALLDGRSNLIVSYHAKRHIIRTADGNHIDTIFVDARSTTDIQTLVITCEGNAGFYEVGSMMTPIEAGFSVLGWNRPGFGESSVSVTMKCSLN
;
A
#
# COMPACT_ATOMS: atom_id res chain seq x y z
N MET A 1 7.66 -4.22 -31.71
CA MET A 1 7.12 -3.04 -30.97
C MET A 1 5.87 -3.38 -30.14
N GLN A 2 4.83 -4.00 -30.72
CA GLN A 2 3.56 -4.28 -30.02
C GLN A 2 3.70 -5.29 -28.86
N LEU A 3 4.51 -6.35 -29.00
CA LEU A 3 4.73 -7.31 -27.91
C LEU A 3 5.40 -6.68 -26.67
N PHE A 4 6.33 -5.76 -26.90
CA PHE A 4 6.99 -5.00 -25.82
C PHE A 4 6.01 -4.06 -25.10
N MET A 5 5.09 -3.44 -25.85
CA MET A 5 4.01 -2.64 -25.28
C MET A 5 3.04 -3.48 -24.46
N LEU A 6 2.67 -4.66 -24.94
CA LEU A 6 1.82 -5.59 -24.20
C LEU A 6 2.49 -6.03 -22.88
N TRP A 7 3.79 -6.34 -22.93
CA TRP A 7 4.58 -6.66 -21.74
C TRP A 7 4.54 -5.52 -20.70
N LYS A 8 4.75 -4.28 -21.14
CA LYS A 8 4.62 -3.09 -20.28
C LYS A 8 3.22 -2.95 -19.70
N CYS A 9 2.16 -3.31 -20.42
CA CYS A 9 0.78 -3.23 -19.93
C CYS A 9 0.46 -4.31 -18.87
N ILE A 10 1.03 -5.50 -19.01
CA ILE A 10 0.84 -6.62 -18.06
C ILE A 10 1.48 -6.29 -16.70
N PHE A 11 2.73 -5.84 -16.72
CA PHE A 11 3.53 -5.57 -15.53
C PHE A 11 3.54 -4.10 -15.09
N GLY A 12 2.85 -3.24 -15.82
CA GLY A 12 2.81 -1.81 -15.55
C GLY A 12 1.99 -1.44 -14.31
N PRO A 13 2.25 -0.27 -13.73
CA PRO A 13 1.49 0.23 -12.58
C PRO A 13 0.02 0.42 -12.92
N LYS A 14 -0.83 0.37 -11.89
CA LYS A 14 -2.25 0.64 -12.00
C LYS A 14 -2.47 2.15 -12.06
N LEU A 15 -3.15 2.64 -13.09
CA LEU A 15 -3.59 4.03 -13.20
C LEU A 15 -4.89 4.23 -12.40
N HIS A 16 -4.96 5.28 -11.59
CA HIS A 16 -6.14 5.64 -10.81
C HIS A 16 -6.90 6.81 -11.46
N GLN A 17 -6.18 7.88 -11.78
CA GLN A 17 -6.76 9.11 -12.31
C GLN A 17 -5.73 9.92 -13.09
N THR A 18 -6.23 10.81 -13.95
CA THR A 18 -5.46 11.76 -14.74
C THR A 18 -5.93 13.16 -14.41
N TYR A 19 -5.05 14.01 -13.88
CA TYR A 19 -5.43 15.36 -13.51
C TYR A 19 -5.50 16.27 -14.73
N PRO A 20 -6.56 17.08 -14.89
CA PRO A 20 -6.62 18.08 -15.93
C PRO A 20 -5.56 19.17 -15.67
N PHE A 21 -4.99 19.72 -16.72
CA PHE A 21 -4.01 20.81 -16.65
C PHE A 21 -4.64 22.15 -16.21
N ALA A 22 -5.98 22.24 -16.24
CA ALA A 22 -6.76 23.38 -15.81
C ALA A 22 -7.73 22.94 -14.69
N VAL A 23 -7.86 23.77 -13.65
CA VAL A 23 -8.80 23.56 -12.54
C VAL A 23 -10.21 23.44 -13.13
N PRO A 24 -10.90 22.29 -12.97
CA PRO A 24 -12.29 22.20 -13.39
C PRO A 24 -13.14 23.15 -12.53
N PRO A 25 -14.18 23.78 -13.09
CA PRO A 25 -15.06 24.67 -12.33
C PRO A 25 -15.67 23.91 -11.13
N PRO A 26 -16.04 24.63 -10.04
CA PRO A 26 -16.54 24.01 -8.82
C PRO A 26 -17.72 23.08 -9.12
N ALA A 27 -17.68 21.88 -8.53
CA ALA A 27 -18.64 20.83 -8.76
C ALA A 27 -20.06 21.31 -8.42
N THR A 28 -20.90 21.46 -9.44
CA THR A 28 -22.34 21.61 -9.25
C THR A 28 -22.91 20.25 -8.85
N ARG A 29 -23.86 20.26 -7.91
CA ARG A 29 -24.37 19.12 -7.12
C ARG A 29 -25.10 18.02 -7.91
N ALA A 30 -24.99 18.00 -9.25
CA ALA A 30 -25.70 17.10 -10.14
C ALA A 30 -24.72 16.28 -11.01
N ASP A 31 -24.58 15.00 -10.65
CA ASP A 31 -24.28 13.86 -11.54
C ASP A 31 -23.24 14.04 -12.66
N ARG A 32 -21.95 14.20 -12.31
CA ARG A 32 -20.86 13.66 -13.13
C ARG A 32 -19.77 13.10 -12.23
N GLN A 33 -19.37 11.85 -12.48
CA GLN A 33 -18.05 11.39 -12.05
C GLN A 33 -17.05 12.46 -12.51
N PRO A 34 -16.16 12.95 -11.63
CA PRO A 34 -15.29 14.01 -12.05
C PRO A 34 -14.38 13.48 -13.16
N ASP A 35 -14.26 14.24 -14.26
CA ASP A 35 -13.68 13.84 -15.57
C ASP A 35 -12.23 13.31 -15.51
N HIS A 36 -11.62 13.23 -14.32
CA HIS A 36 -10.27 12.78 -14.08
C HIS A 36 -10.13 11.29 -13.72
N ILE A 37 -11.20 10.57 -13.37
CA ILE A 37 -11.07 9.16 -12.94
C ILE A 37 -10.82 8.24 -14.13
N TYR A 38 -9.82 7.35 -14.03
CA TYR A 38 -9.52 6.39 -15.09
C TYR A 38 -10.65 5.36 -15.27
N VAL A 39 -11.26 5.36 -16.46
CA VAL A 39 -12.32 4.43 -16.83
C VAL A 39 -11.72 3.14 -17.39
N LYS A 40 -11.98 2.03 -16.69
CA LYS A 40 -11.54 0.69 -17.08
C LYS A 40 -12.52 0.07 -18.06
N ASN A 41 -12.00 -0.72 -19.00
CA ASN A 41 -12.85 -1.58 -19.81
C ASN A 41 -13.32 -2.81 -19.02
N ILE A 42 -14.29 -3.54 -19.57
CA ILE A 42 -14.90 -4.70 -18.91
C ILE A 42 -13.85 -5.77 -18.60
N VAL A 43 -12.92 -6.02 -19.53
CA VAL A 43 -11.85 -7.03 -19.36
C VAL A 43 -10.93 -6.68 -18.19
N GLU A 44 -10.44 -5.44 -18.12
CA GLU A 44 -9.62 -4.96 -17.01
C GLU A 44 -10.41 -4.96 -15.69
N MET A 45 -11.67 -4.53 -15.71
CA MET A 45 -12.52 -4.48 -14.52
C MET A 45 -12.77 -5.87 -13.93
N VAL A 46 -13.13 -6.85 -14.77
CA VAL A 46 -13.35 -8.24 -14.34
C VAL A 46 -12.04 -8.84 -13.83
N SER A 47 -10.94 -8.63 -14.56
CA SER A 47 -9.63 -9.17 -14.17
C SER A 47 -9.15 -8.58 -12.83
N ASP A 48 -9.30 -7.28 -12.62
CA ASP A 48 -8.95 -6.63 -11.34
C ASP A 48 -9.82 -7.15 -10.18
N LYS A 49 -11.12 -7.37 -10.39
CA LYS A 49 -12.01 -7.94 -9.36
C LYS A 49 -11.58 -9.35 -8.99
N VAL A 50 -11.28 -10.21 -9.97
CA VAL A 50 -10.84 -11.59 -9.71
C VAL A 50 -9.49 -11.61 -9.00
N LEU A 51 -8.52 -10.83 -9.46
CA LEU A 51 -7.20 -10.73 -8.82
C LEU A 51 -7.30 -10.19 -7.38
N PHE A 52 -8.20 -9.23 -7.14
CA PHE A 52 -8.49 -8.72 -5.80
C PHE A 52 -9.07 -9.82 -4.90
N MET A 53 -10.07 -10.57 -5.38
CA MET A 53 -10.68 -11.67 -4.62
C MET A 53 -9.66 -12.77 -4.28
N LEU A 54 -8.79 -13.14 -5.23
CA LEU A 54 -7.73 -14.11 -5.01
C LEU A 54 -6.71 -13.61 -3.97
N ARG A 55 -6.32 -12.34 -4.04
CA ARG A 55 -5.45 -11.71 -3.04
C ARG A 55 -6.09 -11.74 -1.65
N MET A 56 -7.37 -11.37 -1.55
CA MET A 56 -8.12 -11.44 -0.29
C MET A 56 -8.17 -12.86 0.26
N PHE A 57 -8.37 -13.86 -0.60
CA PHE A 57 -8.36 -15.26 -0.18
C PHE A 57 -6.99 -15.71 0.34
N ILE A 58 -5.90 -15.36 -0.35
CA ILE A 58 -4.54 -15.63 0.10
C ILE A 58 -4.26 -14.96 1.46
N GLU A 59 -4.74 -13.73 1.65
CA GLU A 59 -4.60 -13.02 2.93
C GLU A 59 -5.37 -13.68 4.07
N ILE A 60 -6.59 -14.15 3.80
CA ILE A 60 -7.38 -14.93 4.77
C ILE A 60 -6.67 -16.24 5.09
N LEU A 61 -6.21 -17.00 4.08
CA LEU A 61 -5.45 -18.22 4.28
C LEU A 61 -4.18 -17.98 5.12
N ARG A 62 -3.44 -16.89 4.84
CA ARG A 62 -2.27 -16.47 5.62
C ARG A 62 -2.59 -16.14 7.08
N THR A 63 -3.85 -15.86 7.39
CA THR A 63 -4.32 -15.55 8.74
C THR A 63 -4.79 -16.81 9.45
N VAL A 64 -5.49 -17.69 8.73
CA VAL A 64 -6.20 -18.85 9.28
C VAL A 64 -5.35 -20.13 9.22
N TRP A 65 -4.18 -20.13 8.54
CA TRP A 65 -3.35 -21.34 8.38
C TRP A 65 -3.03 -22.09 9.68
N PRO A 66 -2.77 -21.46 10.86
CA PRO A 66 -2.47 -22.22 12.07
C PRO A 66 -3.68 -23.03 12.55
N LEU A 67 -4.88 -22.45 12.44
CA LEU A 67 -6.14 -23.11 12.79
C LEU A 67 -6.46 -24.22 11.79
N TYR A 68 -6.22 -23.97 10.49
CA TYR A 68 -6.42 -24.95 9.43
C TYR A 68 -5.48 -26.15 9.58
N LEU A 69 -4.22 -25.92 9.97
CA LEU A 69 -3.27 -27.01 10.24
C LEU A 69 -3.70 -27.85 11.44
N LEU A 70 -4.14 -27.23 12.54
CA LEU A 70 -4.64 -27.96 13.71
C LEU A 70 -5.86 -28.81 13.36
N TYR A 71 -6.80 -28.24 12.59
CA TYR A 71 -7.96 -28.96 12.07
C TYR A 71 -7.56 -30.13 11.17
N SER A 72 -6.61 -29.92 10.26
CA SER A 72 -6.12 -30.95 9.33
C SER A 72 -5.39 -32.08 10.06
N TYR A 73 -4.65 -31.76 11.11
CA TYR A 73 -4.01 -32.74 11.99
C TYR A 73 -5.06 -33.57 12.74
N TYR A 74 -6.04 -32.92 13.38
CA TYR A 74 -7.12 -33.60 14.10
C TYR A 74 -7.93 -34.55 13.22
N ARG A 75 -8.17 -34.16 11.95
CA ARG A 75 -8.91 -34.97 10.97
C ARG A 75 -8.04 -35.99 10.23
N GLY A 76 -6.73 -36.04 10.47
CA GLY A 76 -5.82 -36.94 9.77
C GLY A 76 -5.74 -36.71 8.26
N THR A 77 -6.01 -35.48 7.77
CA THR A 77 -6.02 -35.18 6.34
C THR A 77 -4.62 -34.98 5.75
N LEU A 78 -3.59 -34.88 6.59
CA LEU A 78 -2.18 -34.77 6.21
C LEU A 78 -1.58 -36.13 5.80
N THR A 79 -2.21 -36.81 4.83
CA THR A 79 -1.76 -38.10 4.30
C THR A 79 -1.21 -37.93 2.89
N PHE A 80 -0.30 -38.84 2.48
CA PHE A 80 0.23 -38.85 1.12
C PHE A 80 -0.87 -39.01 0.06
N ALA A 81 -1.95 -39.73 0.38
CA ALA A 81 -3.12 -39.88 -0.50
C ALA A 81 -3.79 -38.53 -0.83
N ASN A 82 -3.81 -37.58 0.11
CA ASN A 82 -4.38 -36.26 -0.09
C ASN A 82 -3.41 -35.25 -0.75
N SER A 83 -2.14 -35.63 -0.96
CA SER A 83 -1.12 -34.76 -1.57
C SER A 83 -1.52 -34.27 -2.97
N VAL A 84 -2.17 -35.12 -3.76
CA VAL A 84 -2.66 -34.77 -5.10
C VAL A 84 -3.68 -33.64 -5.04
N SER A 85 -4.57 -33.65 -4.04
CA SER A 85 -5.54 -32.58 -3.82
C SER A 85 -4.87 -31.27 -3.43
N PHE A 86 -3.83 -31.31 -2.59
CA PHE A 86 -3.04 -30.12 -2.26
C PHE A 86 -2.35 -29.54 -3.50
N VAL A 87 -1.74 -30.37 -4.34
CA VAL A 87 -1.11 -29.94 -5.60
C VAL A 87 -2.14 -29.28 -6.53
N ARG A 88 -3.33 -29.86 -6.69
CA ARG A 88 -4.39 -29.25 -7.52
C ARG A 88 -4.81 -27.87 -7.01
N VAL A 89 -4.98 -27.73 -5.69
CA VAL A 89 -5.35 -26.45 -5.07
C VAL A 89 -4.24 -25.42 -5.24
N THR A 90 -2.98 -25.79 -4.99
CA THR A 90 -1.85 -24.87 -5.15
C THR A 90 -1.65 -24.48 -6.61
N SER A 91 -1.80 -25.41 -7.56
CA SER A 91 -1.76 -25.11 -9.00
C SER A 91 -2.86 -24.11 -9.40
N PHE A 92 -4.07 -24.23 -8.87
CA PHE A 92 -5.15 -23.27 -9.12
C PHE A 92 -4.77 -21.85 -8.68
N PHE A 93 -4.20 -21.70 -7.48
CA PHE A 93 -3.75 -20.40 -6.97
C PHE A 93 -2.54 -19.81 -7.72
N ILE A 94 -1.88 -20.57 -8.59
CA ILE A 94 -0.78 -20.09 -9.43
C ILE A 94 -1.29 -19.76 -10.84
N ILE A 95 -2.02 -20.68 -11.47
CA ILE A 95 -2.44 -20.57 -12.86
C ILE A 95 -3.49 -19.47 -13.05
N VAL A 96 -4.48 -19.39 -12.15
CA VAL A 96 -5.59 -18.44 -12.29
C VAL A 96 -5.11 -16.98 -12.22
N PRO A 97 -4.27 -16.57 -11.25
CA PRO A 97 -3.71 -15.21 -11.27
C PRO A 97 -2.92 -14.89 -12.54
N ILE A 98 -2.11 -15.82 -13.05
CA ILE A 98 -1.33 -15.62 -14.27
C ILE A 98 -2.26 -15.35 -15.46
N TYR A 99 -3.30 -16.17 -15.61
CA TYR A 99 -4.30 -16.00 -16.66
C TYR A 99 -4.98 -14.63 -16.60
N PHE A 100 -5.47 -14.21 -15.43
CA PHE A 100 -6.13 -12.91 -15.28
C PHE A 100 -5.16 -11.72 -15.34
N MET A 101 -3.86 -11.91 -15.03
CA MET A 101 -2.85 -10.88 -15.27
C MET A 101 -2.66 -10.62 -16.77
N ILE A 102 -2.67 -11.66 -17.61
CA ILE A 102 -2.56 -11.54 -19.06
C ILE A 102 -3.83 -10.86 -19.62
N LEU A 103 -5.02 -11.30 -19.20
CA LEU A 103 -6.29 -10.66 -19.61
C LEU A 103 -6.33 -9.17 -19.23
N ARG A 104 -5.90 -8.83 -18.01
CA ARG A 104 -5.76 -7.44 -17.57
C ARG A 104 -4.81 -6.65 -18.47
N GLY A 105 -3.68 -7.24 -18.84
CA GLY A 105 -2.70 -6.62 -19.74
C GLY A 105 -3.26 -6.36 -21.14
N ILE A 106 -4.03 -7.30 -21.69
CA ILE A 106 -4.76 -7.11 -22.96
C ILE A 106 -5.78 -5.98 -22.82
N GLY A 107 -6.57 -5.97 -21.73
CA GLY A 107 -7.52 -4.91 -21.44
C GLY A 107 -6.85 -3.52 -21.41
N ARG A 108 -5.69 -3.41 -20.76
CA ARG A 108 -4.90 -2.18 -20.70
C ARG A 108 -4.31 -1.76 -22.05
N PHE A 109 -3.86 -2.73 -22.85
CA PHE A 109 -3.32 -2.46 -24.20
C PHE A 109 -4.40 -1.91 -25.15
N VAL A 110 -5.64 -2.37 -25.02
CA VAL A 110 -6.77 -1.85 -25.81
C VAL A 110 -7.20 -0.44 -25.35
N ASN A 111 -6.92 -0.06 -24.11
CA ASN A 111 -7.29 1.26 -23.59
C ASN A 111 -6.30 2.34 -24.06
N PRO A 112 -6.73 3.35 -24.84
CA PRO A 112 -5.84 4.38 -25.35
C PRO A 112 -5.29 5.29 -24.24
N VAL A 113 -6.06 5.54 -23.18
CA VAL A 113 -5.64 6.38 -22.05
C VAL A 113 -4.50 5.70 -21.30
N TYR A 114 -4.64 4.41 -21.02
CA TYR A 114 -3.59 3.63 -20.36
C TYR A 114 -2.36 3.49 -21.24
N THR A 115 -2.54 3.24 -22.54
CA THR A 115 -1.42 3.12 -23.49
C THR A 115 -0.60 4.41 -23.58
N LYS A 116 -1.26 5.58 -23.52
CA LYS A 116 -0.56 6.87 -23.43
C LYS A 116 0.20 7.00 -22.10
N PHE A 117 -0.47 6.69 -20.99
CA PHE A 117 0.15 6.73 -19.66
C PHE A 117 1.39 5.84 -19.56
N ILE A 118 1.34 4.59 -20.03
CA ILE A 118 2.47 3.65 -19.89
C ILE A 118 3.67 4.05 -20.77
N ASN A 119 3.41 4.70 -21.91
CA ASN A 119 4.47 5.29 -22.74
C ASN A 119 5.15 6.44 -21.99
N ASP A 120 4.38 7.43 -21.54
CA ASP A 120 4.87 8.57 -20.73
C ASP A 120 5.64 8.06 -19.49
N PHE A 121 5.11 7.04 -18.80
CA PHE A 121 5.73 6.42 -17.63
C PHE A 121 7.09 5.79 -17.97
N SER A 122 7.17 5.07 -19.10
CA SER A 122 8.38 4.37 -19.49
C SER A 122 9.49 5.31 -19.95
N GLU A 123 9.12 6.42 -20.59
CA GLU A 123 10.05 7.49 -20.97
C GLU A 123 10.67 8.13 -19.73
N ILE A 124 9.82 8.51 -18.77
CA ILE A 124 10.26 9.19 -17.55
C ILE A 124 11.05 8.28 -16.61
N THR A 125 10.75 6.98 -16.60
CA THR A 125 11.49 6.02 -15.77
C THR A 125 12.92 5.80 -16.28
N TYR A 126 13.15 5.93 -17.59
CA TYR A 126 14.45 5.67 -18.21
C TYR A 126 15.39 6.86 -18.10
N ASP A 127 14.94 8.07 -18.47
CA ASP A 127 15.79 9.25 -18.50
C ASP A 127 14.98 10.53 -18.29
N SER A 128 15.01 11.09 -17.08
CA SER A 128 14.25 12.30 -16.77
C SER A 128 14.87 13.14 -15.65
N THR A 129 14.73 14.47 -15.80
CA THR A 129 15.09 15.43 -14.75
C THR A 129 14.07 15.40 -13.61
N LYS A 130 14.45 15.95 -12.45
CA LYS A 130 13.55 16.05 -11.30
C LYS A 130 12.27 16.83 -11.63
N GLU A 131 12.35 17.89 -12.44
CA GLU A 131 11.17 18.66 -12.82
C GLU A 131 10.24 17.87 -13.74
N ALA A 132 10.77 17.07 -14.66
CA ALA A 132 9.97 16.23 -15.55
C ALA A 132 9.20 15.15 -14.77
N ARG A 133 9.85 14.51 -13.79
CA ARG A 133 9.20 13.57 -12.86
C ARG A 133 8.09 14.26 -12.07
N GLN A 134 8.33 15.46 -11.55
CA GLN A 134 7.31 16.20 -10.81
C GLN A 134 6.10 16.54 -11.69
N LYS A 135 6.33 17.02 -12.91
CA LYS A 135 5.25 17.29 -13.88
C LYS A 135 4.41 16.05 -14.17
N PHE A 136 5.04 14.88 -14.22
CA PHE A 136 4.32 13.61 -14.40
C PHE A 136 3.47 13.23 -13.19
N LEU A 137 4.00 13.39 -11.97
CA LEU A 137 3.25 13.15 -10.72
C LEU A 137 2.07 14.11 -10.56
N THR A 138 2.17 15.34 -11.09
CA THR A 138 1.05 16.29 -11.14
C THR A 138 0.02 15.94 -12.22
N LYS A 139 0.40 15.17 -13.25
CA LYS A 139 -0.49 14.78 -14.36
C LYS A 139 -1.21 13.45 -14.11
N TYR A 140 -0.55 12.49 -13.48
CA TYR A 140 -1.08 11.13 -13.31
C TYR A 140 -1.02 10.69 -11.85
N ASP A 141 -2.08 10.05 -11.40
CA ASP A 141 -2.10 9.31 -10.15
C ASP A 141 -2.16 7.80 -10.43
N PHE A 142 -1.20 7.07 -9.92
CA PHE A 142 -0.97 5.66 -10.20
C PHE A 142 -0.34 4.98 -8.99
N SER A 143 -0.35 3.64 -8.99
CA SER A 143 0.26 2.90 -7.90
C SER A 143 1.77 3.03 -7.91
N LEU A 144 2.34 3.43 -6.77
CA LEU A 144 3.75 3.79 -6.63
C LEU A 144 4.72 2.60 -6.63
N SER A 145 4.20 1.37 -6.70
CA SER A 145 5.00 0.13 -6.59
C SER A 145 6.20 0.05 -7.56
N HIS A 146 6.11 0.70 -8.72
CA HIS A 146 7.15 0.70 -9.75
C HIS A 146 7.88 2.03 -9.90
N TRP A 147 7.59 3.01 -9.03
CA TRP A 147 8.18 4.35 -9.12
C TRP A 147 9.54 4.40 -8.43
N LYS A 148 10.49 5.12 -9.03
CA LYS A 148 11.80 5.37 -8.41
C LYS A 148 11.65 6.44 -7.33
N PRO A 149 12.23 6.28 -6.13
CA PRO A 149 12.15 7.29 -5.09
C PRO A 149 12.85 8.59 -5.50
N ASP A 150 12.31 9.71 -5.04
CA ASP A 150 12.89 11.05 -5.25
C ASP A 150 14.04 11.33 -4.30
N TYR A 151 13.92 10.79 -3.07
CA TYR A 151 14.91 10.88 -2.02
C TYR A 151 15.16 9.50 -1.45
N THR A 152 16.43 9.13 -1.26
CA THR A 152 16.81 7.87 -0.62
C THR A 152 17.64 8.17 0.61
N ILE A 153 17.20 7.64 1.76
CA ILE A 153 17.97 7.71 2.99
C ILE A 153 19.00 6.59 2.96
N GLU A 154 20.27 6.95 3.10
CA GLU A 154 21.36 5.99 3.15
C GLU A 154 21.42 5.30 4.52
N SER A 155 21.54 3.98 4.54
CA SER A 155 21.37 3.14 5.74
C SER A 155 22.37 3.45 6.86
N TYR A 156 23.50 4.10 6.57
CA TYR A 156 24.48 4.50 7.59
C TYR A 156 24.01 5.68 8.45
N SER A 157 23.00 6.43 8.01
CA SER A 157 22.47 7.59 8.74
C SER A 157 21.52 7.20 9.88
N LEU A 158 21.22 5.91 10.03
CA LEU A 158 20.45 5.39 11.15
C LEU A 158 21.26 5.51 12.43
N ARG A 159 20.97 6.53 13.24
CA ARG A 159 21.17 6.44 14.68
C ARG A 159 20.39 5.20 15.13
N LYS A 160 21.09 4.17 15.62
CA LYS A 160 20.43 2.99 16.24
C LYS A 160 19.53 3.53 17.35
N LEU A 161 18.25 3.72 17.05
CA LEU A 161 17.25 3.94 18.08
C LEU A 161 17.36 2.71 18.98
N PRO A 162 17.37 2.89 20.31
CA PRO A 162 17.32 1.75 21.20
C PRO A 162 16.12 0.92 20.76
N SER A 163 16.37 -0.31 20.30
CA SER A 163 15.29 -1.23 20.04
C SER A 163 14.51 -1.28 21.34
N ILE A 164 13.24 -0.90 21.32
CA ILE A 164 12.30 -1.26 22.38
C ILE A 164 12.12 -2.77 22.23
N SER A 165 13.17 -3.49 22.61
CA SER A 165 13.16 -4.92 22.79
C SER A 165 12.46 -5.09 24.11
N THR A 166 11.15 -5.21 24.07
CA THR A 166 10.47 -6.05 25.05
C THR A 166 10.87 -7.47 24.69
N THR A 167 12.12 -7.78 25.02
CA THR A 167 12.74 -9.04 24.67
C THR A 167 11.91 -10.13 25.32
N LYS A 168 11.65 -11.26 24.63
CA LYS A 168 11.00 -12.43 25.25
C LYS A 168 11.62 -12.77 26.60
N THR A 169 12.93 -12.53 26.74
CA THR A 169 13.70 -12.69 27.97
C THR A 169 13.29 -11.74 29.09
N ASP A 170 12.84 -10.51 28.83
CA ASP A 170 12.41 -9.57 29.88
C ASP A 170 11.03 -9.95 30.44
N LEU A 171 10.13 -10.45 29.59
CA LEU A 171 8.83 -10.99 30.02
C LEU A 171 8.96 -12.32 30.78
N ILE A 172 9.90 -13.18 30.37
CA ILE A 172 10.14 -14.49 30.99
C ILE A 172 10.93 -14.36 32.31
N LYS A 173 11.83 -13.38 32.43
CA LYS A 173 12.64 -13.17 33.65
C LYS A 173 11.85 -12.66 34.86
N GLN A 174 10.65 -12.13 34.66
CA GLN A 174 9.84 -11.55 35.75
C GLN A 174 9.01 -12.57 36.55
N THR A 175 9.03 -13.86 36.21
CA THR A 175 8.18 -14.85 36.89
C THR A 175 8.99 -16.07 37.32
N GLU A 176 9.25 -16.21 38.63
CA GLU A 176 9.74 -17.47 39.22
C GLU A 176 8.58 -18.47 39.26
N VAL A 177 8.42 -19.24 38.19
CA VAL A 177 7.38 -20.28 38.06
C VAL A 177 7.99 -21.67 38.20
N THR A 178 7.27 -22.56 38.87
CA THR A 178 7.64 -23.98 39.03
C THR A 178 7.74 -24.70 37.67
N LEU A 179 8.47 -25.83 37.59
CA LEU A 179 8.63 -26.59 36.34
C LEU A 179 7.30 -27.01 35.71
N ILE A 180 6.29 -27.32 36.53
CA ILE A 180 4.95 -27.72 36.08
C ILE A 180 4.20 -26.50 35.50
N GLU A 181 4.24 -25.36 36.18
CA GLU A 181 3.68 -24.11 35.65
C GLU A 181 4.35 -23.71 34.35
N ARG A 182 5.67 -23.93 34.21
CA ARG A 182 6.41 -23.66 32.97
C ARG A 182 5.91 -24.51 31.80
N VAL A 183 5.68 -25.80 32.01
CA VAL A 183 5.14 -26.72 30.98
C VAL A 183 3.71 -26.35 30.60
N LEU A 184 2.86 -26.03 31.57
CA LEU A 184 1.47 -25.61 31.33
C LEU A 184 1.37 -24.21 30.69
N HIS A 185 2.38 -23.35 30.88
CA HIS A 185 2.43 -21.99 30.34
C HIS A 185 2.87 -21.93 28.87
N TYR A 186 3.64 -22.90 28.36
CA TYR A 186 4.10 -22.92 26.97
C TYR A 186 2.97 -22.91 25.92
N PRO A 187 1.90 -23.72 26.04
CA PRO A 187 0.75 -23.64 25.13
C PRO A 187 0.07 -22.27 25.13
N PHE A 188 -0.06 -21.63 26.30
CA PHE A 188 -0.65 -20.29 26.42
C PHE A 188 0.24 -19.21 25.80
N LEU A 189 1.56 -19.31 25.98
CA LEU A 189 2.53 -18.44 25.30
C LEU A 189 2.49 -18.62 23.79
N LEU A 190 2.36 -19.86 23.30
CA LEU A 190 2.23 -20.14 21.87
C LEU A 190 0.92 -19.53 21.32
N LEU A 191 -0.19 -19.71 22.03
CA LEU A 191 -1.47 -19.13 21.64
C LEU A 191 -1.42 -17.60 21.67
N GLY A 192 -0.84 -17.00 22.70
CA GLY A 192 -0.60 -15.55 22.80
C GLY A 192 0.28 -15.03 21.67
N TYR A 193 1.36 -15.75 21.35
CA TYR A 193 2.23 -15.42 20.21
C TYR A 193 1.47 -15.47 18.89
N VAL A 194 0.63 -16.48 18.66
CA VAL A 194 -0.23 -16.56 17.48
C VAL A 194 -1.21 -15.40 17.46
N CYS A 195 -1.93 -15.13 18.56
CA CYS A 195 -2.90 -14.04 18.64
C CYS A 195 -2.27 -12.66 18.37
N VAL A 196 -1.11 -12.37 18.95
CA VAL A 196 -0.40 -11.10 18.73
C VAL A 196 0.06 -10.95 17.27
N ASN A 197 0.60 -12.01 16.67
CA ASN A 197 1.11 -11.95 15.29
C ASN A 197 0.01 -11.98 14.22
N VAL A 198 -1.10 -12.67 14.49
CA VAL A 198 -2.24 -12.82 13.56
C VAL A 198 -3.19 -11.64 13.66
N PHE A 199 -3.57 -11.22 14.88
CA PHE A 199 -4.56 -10.19 15.12
C PHE A 199 -3.94 -8.91 15.69
N GLY A 200 -3.13 -9.02 16.75
CA GLY A 200 -2.64 -7.86 17.51
C GLY A 200 -1.92 -6.82 16.63
N ARG A 201 -0.94 -7.25 15.83
CA ARG A 201 -0.20 -6.37 14.92
C ARG A 201 -1.09 -5.65 13.90
N ARG A 202 -2.12 -6.33 13.41
CA ARG A 202 -3.05 -5.81 12.39
C ARG A 202 -4.08 -4.84 13.00
N LEU A 203 -4.56 -5.12 14.20
CA LEU A 203 -5.49 -4.26 14.93
C LEU A 203 -4.83 -3.02 15.52
N MET A 204 -3.51 -3.05 15.77
CA MET A 204 -2.75 -1.87 16.18
C MET A 204 -2.69 -0.80 15.08
N PHE A 205 -2.65 -1.24 13.81
CA PHE A 205 -2.59 -0.37 12.62
C PHE A 205 -3.69 -0.73 11.61
N PRO A 206 -4.97 -0.47 11.93
CA PRO A 206 -6.08 -0.89 11.10
C PRO A 206 -6.07 -0.24 9.71
N GLY A 207 -5.47 0.95 9.54
CA GLY A 207 -5.33 1.58 8.23
C GLY A 207 -4.34 0.91 7.27
N SER A 208 -3.52 -0.01 7.75
CA SER A 208 -2.70 -0.88 6.89
C SER A 208 -3.47 -2.09 6.35
N LEU A 209 -4.71 -2.31 6.81
CA LEU A 209 -5.53 -3.43 6.36
C LEU A 209 -6.12 -3.16 4.99
N GLU A 210 -6.07 -4.17 4.12
CA GLU A 210 -6.65 -4.10 2.77
C GLU A 210 -8.14 -3.75 2.77
N ILE A 211 -8.87 -4.25 3.77
CA ILE A 211 -10.31 -4.01 3.91
C ILE A 211 -10.59 -2.52 4.17
N LEU A 212 -9.90 -1.91 5.13
CA LEU A 212 -10.09 -0.49 5.43
C LEU A 212 -9.65 0.38 4.25
N ARG A 213 -8.53 0.01 3.60
CA ARG A 213 -8.05 0.67 2.39
C ARG A 213 -9.06 0.58 1.23
N LEU A 214 -9.74 -0.55 1.06
CA LEU A 214 -10.81 -0.70 0.07
C LEU A 214 -12.00 0.20 0.38
N MET A 215 -12.45 0.22 1.64
CA MET A 215 -13.58 1.06 2.08
C MET A 215 -13.29 2.54 1.89
N LEU A 216 -12.06 2.97 2.21
CA LEU A 216 -11.64 4.36 2.08
C LEU A 216 -11.10 4.73 0.69
N HIS A 217 -10.97 3.78 -0.24
CA HIS A 217 -10.24 3.98 -1.49
C HIS A 217 -10.71 5.22 -2.27
N ARG A 218 -12.03 5.43 -2.36
CA ARG A 218 -12.60 6.60 -3.03
C ARG A 218 -12.26 7.90 -2.30
N ALA A 219 -12.48 7.94 -0.99
CA ALA A 219 -12.16 9.10 -0.17
C ALA A 219 -10.67 9.48 -0.24
N LEU A 220 -9.77 8.49 -0.29
CA LEU A 220 -8.33 8.74 -0.46
C LEU A 220 -8.00 9.31 -1.84
N LEU A 221 -8.62 8.80 -2.91
CA LEU A 221 -8.42 9.35 -4.25
C LEU A 221 -8.95 10.78 -4.35
N ASP A 222 -10.17 11.03 -3.86
CA ASP A 222 -10.81 12.35 -3.89
C ASP A 222 -10.03 13.37 -3.03
N GLY A 223 -9.58 12.96 -1.84
CA GLY A 223 -8.75 13.77 -0.96
C GLY A 223 -7.42 14.16 -1.60
N ARG A 224 -6.74 13.20 -2.24
CA ARG A 224 -5.51 13.48 -3.00
C ARG A 224 -5.76 14.39 -4.20
N SER A 225 -6.86 14.18 -4.93
CA SER A 225 -7.26 15.04 -6.03
C SER A 225 -7.47 16.47 -5.57
N ASN A 226 -8.15 16.67 -4.44
CA ASN A 226 -8.36 18.00 -3.87
C ASN A 226 -7.04 18.69 -3.52
N LEU A 227 -6.10 17.97 -2.89
CA LEU A 227 -4.78 18.52 -2.57
C LEU A 227 -4.01 18.95 -3.83
N ILE A 228 -3.97 18.11 -4.86
CA ILE A 228 -3.20 18.38 -6.09
C ILE A 228 -3.85 19.50 -6.93
N VAL A 229 -5.17 19.45 -7.11
CA VAL A 229 -5.90 20.37 -7.99
C VAL A 229 -6.16 21.70 -7.32
N SER A 230 -6.67 21.71 -6.08
CA SER A 230 -7.11 22.93 -5.39
C SER A 230 -5.95 23.65 -4.69
N TYR A 231 -4.98 22.90 -4.15
CA TYR A 231 -3.86 23.46 -3.37
C TYR A 231 -2.50 23.32 -4.04
N HIS A 232 -2.47 22.91 -5.33
CA HIS A 232 -1.24 22.74 -6.11
C HIS A 232 -0.18 21.90 -5.40
N ALA A 233 -0.63 20.89 -4.64
CA ALA A 233 0.25 20.06 -3.84
C ALA A 233 1.21 19.24 -4.71
N LYS A 234 2.45 19.11 -4.23
CA LYS A 234 3.53 18.37 -4.89
C LYS A 234 3.76 17.06 -4.16
N ARG A 235 3.41 15.95 -4.82
CA ARG A 235 3.67 14.59 -4.33
C ARG A 235 5.15 14.22 -4.52
N HIS A 236 5.73 13.55 -3.54
CA HIS A 236 7.11 13.05 -3.55
C HIS A 236 7.18 11.67 -2.93
N ILE A 237 8.18 10.88 -3.34
CA ILE A 237 8.40 9.54 -2.81
C ILE A 237 9.75 9.46 -2.10
N ILE A 238 9.73 9.05 -0.83
CA ILE A 238 10.93 8.91 0.00
C ILE A 238 11.20 7.43 0.25
N ARG A 239 12.43 6.97 0.01
CA ARG A 239 12.88 5.64 0.42
C ARG A 239 13.55 5.71 1.78
N THR A 240 13.00 5.00 2.75
CA THR A 240 13.58 4.86 4.09
C THR A 240 14.83 3.98 4.06
N ALA A 241 15.63 4.07 5.12
CA ALA A 241 16.81 3.24 5.31
C ALA A 241 16.49 1.73 5.36
N ASP A 242 15.28 1.36 5.80
CA ASP A 242 14.77 -0.03 5.80
C ASP A 242 14.27 -0.48 4.41
N GLY A 243 14.37 0.38 3.40
CA GLY A 243 13.94 0.10 2.03
C GLY A 243 12.44 0.25 1.78
N ASN A 244 11.69 0.87 2.70
CA ASN A 244 10.27 1.19 2.48
C ASN A 244 10.13 2.47 1.66
N HIS A 245 9.15 2.51 0.76
CA HIS A 245 8.76 3.71 0.02
C HIS A 245 7.62 4.40 0.77
N ILE A 246 7.79 5.68 1.06
CA ILE A 246 6.85 6.54 1.76
C ILE A 246 6.29 7.54 0.77
N ASP A 247 4.97 7.51 0.64
CA ASP A 247 4.22 8.49 -0.12
C ASP A 247 4.05 9.77 0.72
N THR A 248 4.56 10.88 0.21
CA THR A 248 4.46 12.19 0.85
C THR A 248 3.87 13.23 -0.10
N ILE A 249 3.26 14.25 0.48
CA ILE A 249 2.70 15.37 -0.27
C ILE A 249 3.01 16.68 0.43
N PHE A 250 3.41 17.68 -0.35
CA PHE A 250 3.83 18.98 0.15
C PHE A 250 3.00 20.10 -0.49
N VAL A 251 2.47 21.00 0.35
CA VAL A 251 1.78 22.23 -0.05
C VAL A 251 2.66 23.41 0.34
N ASP A 252 2.99 24.24 -0.66
CA ASP A 252 3.82 25.43 -0.48
C ASP A 252 2.94 26.67 -0.38
N ALA A 253 2.88 27.27 0.81
CA ALA A 253 2.07 28.46 1.08
C ALA A 253 2.91 29.76 1.09
N ARG A 254 4.21 29.69 0.79
CA ARG A 254 5.12 30.86 0.85
C ARG A 254 4.83 31.91 -0.22
N SER A 255 4.19 31.52 -1.32
CA SER A 255 3.75 32.47 -2.36
C SER A 255 2.41 33.11 -2.07
N THR A 256 1.63 32.56 -1.12
CA THR A 256 0.28 33.01 -0.81
C THR A 256 0.19 33.73 0.54
N THR A 257 1.12 33.45 1.45
CA THR A 257 1.15 34.00 2.80
C THR A 257 2.58 34.31 3.23
N ASP A 258 2.74 35.26 4.15
CA ASP A 258 4.04 35.60 4.74
C ASP A 258 4.49 34.61 5.83
N ILE A 259 3.72 33.54 6.06
CA ILE A 259 3.99 32.55 7.11
C ILE A 259 5.12 31.62 6.65
N GLN A 260 6.22 31.61 7.39
CA GLN A 260 7.41 30.79 7.09
C GLN A 260 7.45 29.45 7.83
N THR A 261 6.42 29.13 8.60
CA THR A 261 6.34 27.91 9.40
C THR A 261 5.88 26.73 8.54
N LEU A 262 6.66 25.63 8.57
CA LEU A 262 6.27 24.34 8.01
C LEU A 262 5.57 23.50 9.08
N VAL A 263 4.35 23.06 8.79
CA VAL A 263 3.61 22.11 9.62
C VAL A 263 3.77 20.71 9.03
N ILE A 264 4.30 19.78 9.81
CA ILE A 264 4.39 18.36 9.43
C ILE A 264 3.25 17.62 10.11
N THR A 265 2.38 17.01 9.32
CA THR A 265 1.21 16.27 9.81
C THR A 265 1.53 14.78 9.91
N CYS A 266 1.24 14.22 11.08
CA CYS A 266 1.46 12.82 11.40
C CYS A 266 0.12 12.21 11.82
N GLU A 267 -0.46 11.41 10.92
CA GLU A 267 -1.79 10.86 11.13
C GLU A 267 -1.82 9.78 12.23
N GLY A 268 -2.96 9.64 12.91
CA GLY A 268 -3.22 8.57 13.89
C GLY A 268 -3.29 7.19 13.24
N ASN A 269 -3.31 6.08 13.99
CA ASN A 269 -3.16 4.68 13.50
C ASN A 269 -4.17 4.17 12.44
N ALA A 270 -5.22 4.94 12.15
CA ALA A 270 -6.20 4.70 11.08
C ALA A 270 -6.32 5.87 10.08
N GLY A 271 -5.51 6.92 10.26
CA GLY A 271 -5.53 8.12 9.43
C GLY A 271 -4.58 8.03 8.23
N PHE A 272 -4.91 8.85 7.22
CA PHE A 272 -4.22 8.99 5.95
C PHE A 272 -4.09 10.47 5.64
N TYR A 273 -2.99 10.91 5.04
CA TYR A 273 -2.76 12.34 4.80
C TYR A 273 -3.84 12.94 3.87
N GLU A 274 -4.41 12.10 2.99
CA GLU A 274 -5.42 12.50 2.00
C GLU A 274 -6.71 13.02 2.62
N VAL A 275 -7.10 12.49 3.78
CA VAL A 275 -8.38 12.77 4.46
C VAL A 275 -8.21 13.16 5.92
N GLY A 276 -6.97 13.42 6.33
CA GLY A 276 -6.59 13.61 7.72
C GLY A 276 -6.49 15.07 8.13
N SER A 277 -5.59 15.30 9.09
CA SER A 277 -5.31 16.60 9.70
C SER A 277 -4.64 17.63 8.79
N MET A 278 -4.23 17.25 7.56
CA MET A 278 -3.57 18.16 6.62
C MET A 278 -4.40 19.39 6.27
N MET A 279 -5.73 19.27 6.21
CA MET A 279 -6.56 20.37 5.71
C MET A 279 -6.53 21.58 6.64
N THR A 280 -6.63 21.36 7.95
CA THR A 280 -6.67 22.44 8.95
C THR A 280 -5.47 23.43 8.87
N PRO A 281 -4.20 22.98 8.86
CA PRO A 281 -3.06 23.90 8.73
C PRO A 281 -2.95 24.52 7.33
N ILE A 282 -3.40 23.84 6.27
CA ILE A 282 -3.44 24.43 4.91
C ILE A 282 -4.43 25.61 4.88
N GLU A 283 -5.63 25.43 5.43
CA GLU A 283 -6.65 26.49 5.52
C GLU A 283 -6.21 27.66 6.40
N ALA A 284 -5.40 27.38 7.43
CA ALA A 284 -4.77 28.41 8.25
C ALA A 284 -3.59 29.12 7.57
N GLY A 285 -3.24 28.75 6.33
CA GLY A 285 -2.22 29.42 5.53
C GLY A 285 -0.79 28.92 5.74
N PHE A 286 -0.58 27.81 6.45
CA PHE A 286 0.75 27.25 6.64
C PHE A 286 1.22 26.47 5.41
N SER A 287 2.54 26.36 5.23
CA SER A 287 3.11 25.33 4.37
C SER A 287 3.00 23.99 5.08
N VAL A 288 2.54 22.95 4.40
CA VAL A 288 2.20 21.67 5.06
C VAL A 288 2.82 20.49 4.34
N LEU A 289 3.45 19.60 5.11
CA LEU A 289 3.92 18.30 4.66
C LEU A 289 3.10 17.20 5.32
N GLY A 290 2.54 16.30 4.52
CA GLY A 290 1.87 15.09 4.99
C GLY A 290 2.50 13.85 4.40
N TRP A 291 2.31 12.73 5.09
CA TRP A 291 2.89 11.45 4.69
C TRP A 291 2.04 10.28 5.17
N ASN A 292 2.07 9.20 4.41
CA ASN A 292 1.42 7.95 4.78
C ASN A 292 2.43 7.00 5.42
N ARG A 293 2.09 6.41 6.57
CA ARG A 293 2.92 5.40 7.23
C ARG A 293 3.22 4.20 6.32
N PRO A 294 4.31 3.45 6.58
CA PRO A 294 4.56 2.20 5.85
C PRO A 294 3.33 1.29 5.87
N GLY A 295 2.85 0.89 4.68
CA GLY A 295 1.66 0.05 4.50
C GLY A 295 0.33 0.81 4.45
N PHE A 296 0.31 2.14 4.56
CA PHE A 296 -0.88 2.97 4.41
C PHE A 296 -0.92 3.60 3.01
N GLY A 297 -2.10 3.68 2.41
CA GLY A 297 -2.29 4.27 1.08
C GLY A 297 -1.41 3.58 0.03
N GLU A 298 -0.57 4.36 -0.64
CA GLU A 298 0.45 3.88 -1.59
C GLU A 298 1.86 3.74 -0.99
N SER A 299 2.03 3.98 0.32
CA SER A 299 3.30 3.71 1.01
C SER A 299 3.53 2.21 1.13
N SER A 300 4.71 1.74 0.72
CA SER A 300 5.05 0.32 0.76
C SER A 300 5.39 -0.13 2.18
N VAL A 301 5.11 -1.39 2.48
CA VAL A 301 5.73 -2.08 3.61
C VAL A 301 6.50 -3.28 3.07
N SER A 302 7.82 -3.26 3.26
CA SER A 302 8.63 -4.45 3.05
C SER A 302 8.25 -5.43 4.17
N VAL A 303 7.88 -6.67 3.80
CA VAL A 303 7.53 -7.76 4.74
C VAL A 303 8.68 -8.04 5.74
N THR A 304 9.86 -7.49 5.47
CA THR A 304 10.96 -7.29 6.41
C THR A 304 10.65 -6.20 7.46
N MET A 305 9.48 -6.21 8.09
CA MET A 305 9.50 -5.98 9.54
C MET A 305 10.19 -7.21 10.14
N LYS A 306 11.51 -7.26 10.01
CA LYS A 306 12.35 -7.83 11.04
C LYS A 306 12.08 -6.96 12.26
N CYS A 307 11.01 -7.26 12.99
CA CYS A 307 11.18 -7.35 14.42
C CYS A 307 12.32 -8.34 14.57
N SER A 308 13.54 -7.81 14.62
CA SER A 308 14.69 -8.48 15.15
C SER A 308 14.31 -8.80 16.58
N LEU A 309 13.57 -9.89 16.76
CA LEU A 309 13.52 -10.65 17.99
C LEU A 309 14.89 -11.31 18.08
N ASN A 310 15.89 -10.49 18.40
CA ASN A 310 17.11 -10.99 19.04
C ASN A 310 16.82 -11.01 20.53
#